data_AF-A0A7C0W9Z6-F1
#
_entry.id   AF-A0A7C0W9Z6-F1
#
_cell.length_a   1.000
_cell.length_b   1.000
_cell.length_c   1.000
_cell.angle_alpha   90.00
_cell.angle_beta   90.00
_cell.angle_gamma   90.00
#
_symmetry.space_group_name_H-M   'P 1'
#
loop_
_entity.id
_entity.type
_entity.pdbx_description
1 polymer ?
#
loop_
_entity_poly.entity_id
_entity_poly.type
_entity_poly.pdbx_seq_one_letter_code
_entity_poly.pdbx_strand_id
1 'polypeptide(L)'
;MFRIIKETNIDFIGMRRKAFVFSTVLILLGLTAFVMVLLNKANMGIDFAGGTMLQGNFAHEINIGDLREAIASGGFPEASIQELDRTDVGVF
;
A
#
# COMPACT_ATOMS: atom_id res chain seq x y z
N MET A 1 -40.85 24.15 3.02
CA MET A 1 -39.58 23.81 3.68
C MET A 1 -39.40 22.30 3.58
N PHE A 2 -38.54 21.81 2.68
CA PHE A 2 -38.33 20.38 2.47
C PHE A 2 -37.35 19.84 3.53
N ARG A 3 -37.81 18.88 4.36
CA ARG A 3 -36.98 18.16 5.34
C ARG A 3 -36.71 16.76 4.79
N ILE A 4 -35.47 16.52 4.37
CA ILE A 4 -35.06 15.29 3.66
C ILE A 4 -34.79 14.13 4.64
N ILE A 5 -34.53 14.42 5.92
CA ILE A 5 -34.23 13.41 6.94
C ILE A 5 -35.33 13.41 8.02
N LYS A 6 -36.04 12.28 8.15
CA LYS A 6 -37.03 12.03 9.22
C LYS A 6 -36.33 11.84 10.58
N GLU A 7 -37.10 12.02 11.66
CA GLU A 7 -36.69 11.68 13.03
C GLU A 7 -36.01 10.30 13.06
N THR A 8 -34.70 10.28 13.30
CA THR A 8 -33.90 9.06 13.27
C THR A 8 -33.62 8.64 14.71
N ASN A 9 -34.24 7.53 15.13
CA ASN A 9 -34.08 6.97 16.47
C ASN A 9 -33.07 5.81 16.42
N ILE A 10 -31.77 6.13 16.51
CA ILE A 10 -30.70 5.13 16.57
C ILE A 10 -30.16 5.08 18.00
N ASP A 11 -30.16 3.88 18.59
CA ASP A 11 -29.58 3.65 19.90
C ASP A 11 -28.06 3.44 19.83
N PHE A 12 -27.34 4.55 19.72
CA PHE A 12 -25.88 4.56 19.73
C PHE A 12 -25.29 3.99 21.04
N ILE A 13 -25.99 4.18 22.16
CA ILE A 13 -25.50 3.77 23.47
C ILE A 13 -25.63 2.25 23.66
N GLY A 14 -26.73 1.66 23.19
CA GLY A 14 -26.91 0.21 23.15
C GLY A 14 -25.90 -0.49 22.24
N MET A 15 -25.51 0.17 21.14
CA MET A 15 -24.54 -0.38 20.18
C MET A 15 -23.07 -0.23 20.60
N ARG A 16 -22.77 0.56 21.64
CA ARG A 16 -21.39 0.91 22.03
C ARG A 16 -20.47 -0.29 22.20
N ARG A 17 -20.98 -1.41 22.75
CA ARG A 17 -20.16 -2.61 22.98
C ARG A 17 -19.72 -3.26 21.67
N LYS A 18 -20.61 -3.32 20.68
CA LYS A 18 -20.29 -3.83 19.34
C LYS A 18 -19.28 -2.92 18.64
N ALA A 19 -19.49 -1.61 18.73
CA ALA A 19 -18.56 -0.62 18.18
C ALA A 19 -17.18 -0.74 18.83
N PHE A 20 -17.09 -0.88 20.16
CA PHE A 20 -15.81 -1.06 20.85
C PHE A 20 -15.10 -2.34 20.43
N VAL A 21 -15.79 -3.47 20.33
CA VAL A 21 -15.18 -4.73 19.85
C VAL A 21 -14.62 -4.55 18.44
N PHE A 22 -15.41 -3.95 17.54
CA PHE A 22 -14.97 -3.67 16.17
C PHE A 22 -13.74 -2.75 16.15
N SER A 23 -13.75 -1.65 16.90
CA SER A 23 -12.62 -0.75 17.02
C SER A 23 -11.38 -1.44 17.60
N THR A 24 -11.53 -2.28 18.63
CA THR A 24 -10.42 -3.03 19.21
C THR A 24 -9.80 -3.98 18.19
N VAL A 25 -10.61 -4.68 17.39
CA VAL A 25 -10.10 -5.55 16.31
C VAL A 25 -9.29 -4.73 15.30
N LEU A 26 -9.80 -3.59 14.86
CA LEU A 26 -9.07 -2.71 13.93
C LEU A 26 -7.75 -2.20 14.53
N ILE A 27 -7.75 -1.82 15.81
CA ILE A 27 -6.54 -1.40 16.51
C ILE A 27 -5.52 -2.53 16.55
N LEU A 28 -5.95 -3.75 16.89
CA LEU A 28 -5.05 -4.91 16.92
C LEU A 28 -4.46 -5.22 15.53
N LEU A 29 -5.27 -5.13 14.47
CA LEU A 29 -4.76 -5.28 13.10
C LEU A 29 -3.71 -4.21 12.78
N GLY A 30 -3.97 -2.95 13.12
CA GLY A 30 -3.00 -1.87 12.95
C GLY A 30 -1.70 -2.10 13.74
N LEU A 31 -1.79 -2.57 14.98
CA LEU A 31 -0.62 -2.93 15.79
C LEU A 31 0.17 -4.09 15.17
N THR A 32 -0.49 -5.13 14.66
CA THR A 32 0.21 -6.22 13.98
C THR A 32 0.94 -5.75 12.73
N ALA A 33 0.32 -4.89 11.91
CA ALA A 33 0.97 -4.29 10.76
C ALA A 33 2.17 -3.43 11.17
N PHE A 34 2.03 -2.63 12.22
CA PHE A 34 3.13 -1.82 12.76
C PHE A 34 4.31 -2.67 13.24
N VAL A 35 4.04 -3.80 13.93
CA VAL A 35 5.09 -4.74 14.32
C VAL A 35 5.79 -5.34 13.09
N MET A 36 5.07 -5.67 12.02
CA MET A 36 5.69 -6.16 10.78
C MET A 36 6.64 -5.12 10.14
N VAL A 37 6.30 -3.84 10.24
CA VAL A 37 7.17 -2.73 9.80
C VAL A 37 8.48 -2.73 10.59
N LEU A 38 8.41 -2.81 11.93
CA LEU A 38 9.60 -2.83 12.79
C LEU A 38 10.51 -4.06 12.54
N LEU A 39 9.93 -5.17 12.09
CA LEU A 39 10.66 -6.40 11.77
C LEU A 39 11.24 -6.42 10.35
N ASN A 40 11.17 -5.32 9.59
CA ASN A 40 11.57 -5.24 8.17
C ASN A 40 10.90 -6.30 7.27
N LYS A 41 9.71 -6.78 7.67
CA LYS A 41 8.91 -7.74 6.89
C LYS A 41 7.77 -7.09 6.14
N ALA A 42 7.51 -5.81 6.39
CA ALA A 42 6.54 -5.05 5.62
C ALA A 42 7.13 -4.66 4.26
N ASN A 43 6.29 -4.66 3.22
CA ASN A 43 6.67 -4.17 1.89
C ASN A 43 6.74 -2.64 1.92
N MET A 44 7.89 -2.13 2.36
CA MET A 44 8.15 -0.70 2.52
C MET A 44 8.71 -0.11 1.23
N GLY A 45 8.25 1.10 0.89
CA GLY A 45 8.83 1.87 -0.22
C GLY A 45 10.30 2.24 0.06
N ILE A 46 11.02 2.65 -0.98
CA ILE A 46 12.46 2.95 -0.91
C ILE A 46 12.81 4.04 0.11
N ASP A 47 11.90 5.00 0.35
CA ASP A 47 12.09 6.06 1.33
C ASP A 47 12.24 5.53 2.76
N PHE A 48 11.70 4.34 3.04
CA PHE A 48 11.71 3.71 4.37
C PHE A 48 12.59 2.45 4.42
N ALA A 49 12.64 1.67 3.33
CA ALA A 49 13.49 0.48 3.24
C ALA A 49 14.97 0.82 2.95
N GLY A 50 15.22 2.01 2.38
CA GLY A 50 16.52 2.36 1.82
C GLY A 50 16.83 1.57 0.54
N GLY A 51 18.02 1.79 -0.02
CA GLY A 51 18.49 1.11 -1.24
C GLY A 51 18.72 2.06 -2.41
N THR A 52 18.61 1.54 -3.63
CA THR A 52 18.87 2.29 -4.86
C THR A 52 17.67 2.20 -5.80
N MET A 53 17.18 3.36 -6.24
CA MET A 53 16.18 3.45 -7.30
C MET A 53 16.89 3.60 -8.63
N LEU A 54 16.58 2.73 -9.58
CA LEU A 54 17.02 2.87 -10.96
C LEU A 54 15.80 3.08 -11.83
N GLN A 55 15.72 4.26 -12.45
CA GLN A 55 14.72 4.56 -13.46
C GLN A 55 15.41 4.63 -14.81
N GLY A 56 14.90 3.87 -15.77
CA GLY A 56 15.42 3.80 -17.13
C GLY A 56 14.30 3.84 -18.14
N ASN A 57 14.61 4.34 -19.34
CA ASN A 57 13.69 4.33 -20.47
C ASN A 57 14.19 3.31 -21.49
N PHE A 58 13.30 2.49 -22.01
CA PHE A 58 13.61 1.52 -23.04
C PHE A 58 13.22 2.07 -24.41
N ALA A 59 14.06 1.81 -25.42
CA ALA A 59 13.81 2.27 -26.79
C ALA A 59 12.63 1.57 -27.45
N HIS A 60 12.31 0.36 -26.99
CA HIS A 60 11.21 -0.47 -27.46
C HIS A 60 10.46 -1.04 -26.25
N GLU A 61 9.21 -1.43 -26.46
CA GLU A 61 8.42 -2.11 -25.45
C GLU A 61 9.12 -3.43 -25.06
N ILE A 62 9.27 -3.64 -23.75
CA ILE A 62 9.91 -4.82 -23.19
C ILE A 62 8.96 -5.50 -22.24
N ASN A 63 9.02 -6.83 -22.23
CA ASN A 63 8.25 -7.62 -21.29
C ASN A 63 8.84 -7.51 -19.88
N ILE A 64 8.01 -7.12 -18.90
CA ILE A 64 8.43 -6.99 -17.50
C ILE A 64 8.87 -8.33 -16.88
N GLY A 65 8.33 -9.45 -17.36
CA GLY A 65 8.74 -10.79 -16.94
C GLY A 65 10.18 -11.10 -17.34
N ASP A 66 10.54 -10.87 -18.61
CA ASP A 66 11.89 -11.07 -19.11
C ASP A 66 12.90 -10.16 -18.40
N LEU A 67 12.51 -8.89 -18.15
CA LEU A 67 13.33 -7.95 -17.38
C LEU A 67 13.54 -8.42 -15.94
N ARG A 68 12.51 -8.98 -15.29
CA ARG A 68 12.59 -9.53 -13.94
C ARG A 68 13.52 -10.72 -13.88
N GLU A 69 13.44 -11.63 -14.85
CA GLU A 69 14.33 -12.80 -14.91
C GLU A 69 15.79 -12.37 -15.13
N ALA A 70 16.03 -11.42 -16.03
CA ALA A 70 17.36 -10.87 -16.28
C ALA A 70 17.96 -10.24 -15.01
N ILE A 71 17.22 -9.38 -14.30
CA ILE A 71 17.69 -8.73 -13.07
C ILE A 71 17.90 -9.75 -11.94
N ALA A 72 17.01 -10.74 -11.81
CA ALA A 72 17.16 -11.81 -10.83
C ALA A 72 18.43 -12.64 -11.09
N SER A 73 18.68 -13.02 -12.36
CA SER A 73 19.90 -13.74 -12.77
C SER A 73 21.17 -12.92 -12.57
N GLY A 74 21.07 -11.59 -12.64
CA GLY A 74 22.15 -10.64 -12.39
C GLY A 74 22.49 -10.41 -10.91
N GLY A 75 21.82 -11.11 -9.98
CA GLY A 75 22.11 -11.07 -8.55
C GLY A 75 21.14 -10.26 -7.70
N PHE A 76 20.05 -9.74 -8.28
CA PHE A 76 19.03 -8.96 -7.57
C PHE A 76 17.63 -9.60 -7.65
N PRO A 77 17.42 -10.82 -7.10
CA PRO A 77 16.14 -11.54 -7.19
C PRO A 77 14.99 -10.82 -6.48
N GLU A 78 15.29 -10.03 -5.45
CA GLU A 78 14.31 -9.29 -4.67
C GLU A 78 14.01 -7.88 -5.25
N ALA A 79 14.50 -7.57 -6.45
CA ALA A 79 14.26 -6.27 -7.07
C ALA A 79 12.77 -6.08 -7.39
N SER A 80 12.20 -5.00 -6.87
CA SER A 80 10.86 -4.56 -7.25
C SER A 80 10.93 -3.79 -8.57
N ILE A 81 10.25 -4.32 -9.60
CA ILE A 81 10.19 -3.74 -10.93
C ILE A 81 8.77 -3.24 -11.15
N GLN A 82 8.67 -1.96 -11.48
CA GLN A 82 7.42 -1.29 -11.76
C GLN A 82 7.53 -0.58 -13.11
N GLU A 83 6.56 -0.82 -13.97
CA GLU A 83 6.38 -0.06 -15.19
C GLU A 83 5.80 1.31 -14.85
N LEU A 84 6.36 2.35 -15.45
CA LEU A 84 5.92 3.73 -15.28
C LEU A 84 5.47 4.24 -16.63
N ASP A 85 4.25 4.75 -16.71
CA ASP A 85 3.81 5.43 -17.92
C ASP A 85 4.52 6.78 -18.02
N ARG A 86 4.74 7.25 -19.26
CA ARG A 86 5.38 8.56 -19.53
C ARG A 86 4.68 9.74 -18.84
N THR A 87 3.42 9.59 -18.45
CA THR A 87 2.63 10.59 -17.73
C THR A 87 2.89 10.60 -16.22
N ASP A 88 3.45 9.51 -15.67
CA ASP A 88 3.71 9.32 -14.23
C ASP A 88 5.10 9.82 -13.83
N VAL A 89 5.98 10.06 -14.80
CA VAL A 89 7.27 10.70 -14.58
C VAL A 89 7.01 12.20 -14.50
N GLY A 90 6.92 12.72 -13.27
CA GLY A 90 6.77 14.14 -13.02
C GLY A 90 7.68 14.95 -13.93
N VAL A 91 7.07 15.83 -14.72
CA VAL A 91 7.76 16.78 -15.59
C VAL A 91 8.59 17.69 -14.68
N PHE A 92 9.86 17.36 -14.51
CA PHE A 92 10.89 18.29 -14.08
C PHE A 92 11.45 19.01 -15.31
#